data_AF-A0A9K3D5Y6-F1
#
_entry.id   AF-A0A9K3D5Y6-F1
#
_cell.length_a   1.000
_cell.length_b   1.000
_cell.length_c   1.000
_cell.angle_alpha   90.00
_cell.angle_beta   90.00
_cell.angle_gamma   90.00
#
_symmetry.space_group_name_H-M   'P 1'
#
loop_
_entity.id
_entity.type
_entity.pdbx_description
1 polymer ?
#
loop_
_entity_poly.entity_id
_entity_poly.type
_entity_poly.pdbx_seq_one_letter_code
_entity_poly.pdbx_strand_id
1 'polypeptide(L)'
;MDMWQYEEEAGAWTELPPSPIPLSSSAAHAVVHGTAHFISGSDHVTYSAEKGWQRLRGLSYTLDHATAMDIGRYLVYMGGYGSDTTVSYYDSVTRSTRTVGDLTTENCLEYSRVCKVSPTLALVLAGGAEKGAMILSFTRHQHKERGCGRGGRRMCRGRR
;
A
#
# COMPACT_ATOMS: atom_id res chain seq x y z
N MET A 1 -4.09 20.19 -8.91
CA MET A 1 -5.03 19.95 -7.79
C MET A 1 -4.37 20.52 -6.56
N ASP A 2 -5.08 21.40 -5.87
CA ASP A 2 -4.56 22.06 -4.69
C ASP A 2 -4.62 21.07 -3.53
N MET A 3 -3.61 21.10 -2.68
CA MET A 3 -3.52 20.20 -1.53
C MET A 3 -3.38 21.04 -0.28
N TRP A 4 -4.10 20.65 0.76
CA TRP A 4 -4.19 21.40 2.00
C TRP A 4 -3.95 20.45 3.17
N GLN A 5 -3.25 20.94 4.17
CA GLN A 5 -3.06 20.24 5.45
C GLN A 5 -3.80 20.99 6.54
N TYR A 6 -4.53 20.25 7.37
CA TYR A 6 -5.12 20.80 8.57
C TYR A 6 -4.15 20.65 9.75
N GLU A 7 -3.87 21.76 10.42
CA GLU A 7 -3.06 21.82 11.63
C GLU A 7 -4.01 21.97 12.84
N GLU A 8 -4.22 20.87 13.58
CA GLU A 8 -5.19 20.82 14.68
C GLU A 8 -4.85 21.84 15.79
N GLU A 9 -3.58 21.95 16.17
CA GLU A 9 -3.14 22.87 17.23
C GLU A 9 -3.42 24.34 16.89
N ALA A 10 -3.28 24.72 15.62
CA ALA A 10 -3.56 26.08 15.13
C ALA A 10 -5.02 26.28 14.71
N GLY A 11 -5.78 25.19 14.55
CA GLY A 11 -7.13 25.21 13.98
C GLY A 11 -7.18 25.75 12.55
N ALA A 12 -6.10 25.61 11.78
CA ALA A 12 -5.92 26.29 10.49
C ALA A 12 -5.61 25.29 9.36
N TRP A 13 -5.92 25.71 8.12
CA TRP A 13 -5.50 25.00 6.91
C TRP A 13 -4.29 25.70 6.30
N THR A 14 -3.26 24.92 5.98
CA THR A 14 -2.05 25.38 5.30
C THR A 14 -2.01 24.79 3.90
N GLU A 15 -1.83 25.63 2.89
CA GLU A 15 -1.67 25.18 1.50
C GLU A 15 -0.33 24.47 1.35
N LEU A 16 -0.35 23.27 0.76
CA LEU A 16 0.83 22.48 0.46
C LEU A 16 1.28 22.71 -0.99
N PRO A 17 2.56 22.50 -1.31
CA PRO A 17 3.03 22.55 -2.69
C PRO A 17 2.21 21.62 -3.60
N PRO A 18 1.98 22.00 -4.87
CA PRO A 18 1.20 21.18 -5.79
C PRO A 18 1.86 19.83 -6.05
N SER A 19 1.04 18.80 -6.26
CA SER A 19 1.52 17.46 -6.65
C SER A 19 2.33 17.53 -7.96
N PRO A 20 3.43 16.77 -8.07
CA PRO A 20 4.24 16.70 -9.30
C PRO A 20 3.52 15.95 -10.44
N ILE A 21 2.38 15.33 -10.15
CA ILE A 21 1.50 14.69 -11.14
C ILE A 21 0.05 15.18 -10.96
N PRO A 22 -0.77 15.16 -12.02
CA PRO A 22 -2.22 15.29 -11.87
C PRO A 22 -2.75 14.12 -11.04
N LEU A 23 -3.29 14.41 -9.86
CA LEU A 23 -4.05 13.44 -9.07
C LEU A 23 -5.50 13.49 -9.52
N SER A 24 -6.08 12.35 -9.89
CA SER A 24 -7.50 12.25 -10.18
C SER A 24 -8.31 12.20 -8.87
N SER A 25 -9.60 12.52 -8.94
CA SER A 25 -10.54 12.33 -7.82
C SER A 25 -10.71 10.86 -7.42
N SER A 26 -10.19 9.94 -8.22
CA SER A 26 -10.27 8.50 -8.05
C SER A 26 -8.94 7.87 -7.65
N ALA A 27 -7.95 8.69 -7.26
CA ALA A 27 -6.67 8.23 -6.78
C ALA A 27 -6.81 7.46 -5.45
N ALA A 28 -6.23 6.27 -5.42
CA ALA A 28 -6.12 5.48 -4.21
C ALA A 28 -5.08 6.14 -3.28
N HIS A 29 -5.41 6.31 -2.00
CA HIS A 29 -4.53 7.01 -1.07
C HIS A 29 -4.60 6.43 0.35
N ALA A 30 -3.48 6.47 1.07
CA ALA A 30 -3.39 6.16 2.50
C ALA A 30 -2.09 6.71 3.09
N VAL A 31 -2.01 6.79 4.42
CA VAL A 31 -0.79 7.20 5.14
C VAL A 31 -0.07 5.98 5.70
N VAL A 32 1.19 5.78 5.30
CA VAL A 32 2.05 4.72 5.85
C VAL A 32 3.26 5.37 6.51
N HIS A 33 3.44 5.12 7.81
CA HIS A 33 4.55 5.68 8.61
C HIS A 33 4.76 7.20 8.44
N GLY A 34 3.65 7.97 8.49
CA GLY A 34 3.70 9.44 8.36
C GLY A 34 3.96 9.95 6.94
N THR A 35 3.97 9.07 5.94
CA THR A 35 4.05 9.44 4.52
C THR A 35 2.70 9.18 3.87
N ALA A 36 2.10 10.21 3.28
CA ALA A 36 0.91 10.07 2.45
C ALA A 36 1.31 9.47 1.10
N HIS A 37 0.66 8.40 0.69
CA HIS A 37 0.81 7.78 -0.62
C HIS A 37 -0.40 8.08 -1.47
N PHE A 38 -0.17 8.37 -2.75
CA PHE A 38 -1.19 8.57 -3.76
C PHE A 38 -0.86 7.74 -4.99
N ILE A 39 -1.82 6.96 -5.46
CA ILE A 39 -1.72 6.18 -6.69
C ILE A 39 -2.84 6.63 -7.62
N SER A 40 -2.47 7.14 -8.80
CA SER A 40 -3.40 7.65 -9.81
C SER A 40 -2.93 7.16 -11.17
N GLY A 41 -3.76 6.41 -11.88
CA GLY A 41 -3.32 5.70 -13.07
C GLY A 41 -2.13 4.78 -12.79
N SER A 42 -1.05 4.91 -13.56
CA SER A 42 0.18 4.12 -13.34
C SER A 42 1.20 4.81 -12.42
N ASP A 43 0.92 6.01 -11.94
CA ASP A 43 1.85 6.79 -11.14
C ASP A 43 1.67 6.56 -9.63
N HIS A 44 2.79 6.52 -8.92
CA HIS A 44 2.84 6.46 -7.46
C HIS A 44 3.66 7.64 -6.94
N VAL A 45 3.02 8.54 -6.20
CA VAL A 45 3.69 9.66 -5.54
C VAL A 45 3.46 9.62 -4.05
N THR A 46 4.36 10.27 -3.32
CA THR A 46 4.31 10.38 -1.86
C THR A 46 4.53 11.80 -1.42
N TYR A 47 3.91 12.16 -0.29
CA TYR A 47 4.15 13.42 0.39
C TYR A 47 4.47 13.16 1.87
N SER A 48 5.46 13.87 2.39
CA SER A 48 5.75 13.94 3.83
C SER A 48 6.23 15.35 4.17
N ALA A 49 5.98 15.81 5.39
CA ALA A 49 6.45 17.13 5.84
C ALA A 49 7.99 17.26 5.77
N GLU A 50 8.71 16.16 6.02
CA GLU A 50 10.18 16.16 6.02
C GLU A 50 10.76 16.23 4.59
N LYS A 51 10.18 15.51 3.64
CA LYS A 51 10.80 15.31 2.30
C LYS A 51 10.04 15.98 1.16
N GLY A 52 8.89 16.58 1.45
CA GLY A 52 7.96 17.05 0.44
C GLY A 52 7.49 15.92 -0.48
N TRP A 53 7.24 16.28 -1.73
CA TRP A 53 6.80 15.34 -2.77
C TRP A 53 7.93 14.46 -3.29
N GLN A 54 7.67 13.16 -3.41
CA GLN A 54 8.57 12.21 -4.08
C GLN A 54 7.79 11.32 -5.04
N ARG A 55 8.27 11.20 -6.27
CA ARG A 55 7.76 10.21 -7.23
C ARG A 55 8.46 8.87 -6.99
N LEU A 56 7.66 7.82 -6.84
CA LEU A 56 8.12 6.45 -6.74
C LEU A 56 8.04 5.78 -8.12
N ARG A 57 8.57 4.55 -8.19
CA ARG A 57 8.37 3.72 -9.39
C ARG A 57 6.88 3.49 -9.56
N GLY A 58 6.37 3.82 -10.74
CA GLY A 58 4.98 3.59 -11.10
C GLY A 58 4.60 2.11 -11.06
N LEU A 59 3.29 1.87 -11.04
CA LEU A 59 2.72 0.54 -11.16
C LEU A 59 2.91 -0.02 -12.57
N SER A 60 2.89 -1.34 -12.69
CA SER A 60 2.93 -2.02 -14.00
C SER A 60 1.58 -2.01 -14.72
N TYR A 61 0.55 -1.42 -14.11
CA TYR A 61 -0.80 -1.29 -14.64
C TYR A 61 -1.43 0.02 -14.15
N THR A 62 -2.51 0.43 -14.80
CA THR A 62 -3.27 1.62 -14.45
C THR A 62 -4.25 1.29 -13.33
N LEU A 63 -4.30 2.15 -12.32
CA LEU A 63 -5.15 2.00 -11.15
C LEU A 63 -5.97 3.28 -10.96
N ASP A 64 -7.19 3.28 -11.49
CA ASP A 64 -8.16 4.38 -11.33
C ASP A 64 -9.39 3.86 -10.58
N HIS A 65 -9.95 4.63 -9.65
CA HIS A 65 -11.13 4.22 -8.83
C HIS A 65 -10.88 3.04 -7.89
N ALA A 66 -9.62 2.76 -7.60
CA ALA A 66 -9.22 1.79 -6.60
C ALA A 66 -9.29 2.36 -5.19
N THR A 67 -9.20 1.46 -4.23
CA THR A 67 -9.11 1.80 -2.81
C THR A 67 -7.74 1.41 -2.27
N ALA A 68 -7.26 2.13 -1.27
CA ALA A 68 -6.00 1.84 -0.59
C ALA A 68 -6.14 1.98 0.94
N MET A 69 -5.25 1.31 1.67
CA MET A 69 -5.16 1.38 3.11
C MET A 69 -3.75 1.03 3.60
N ASP A 70 -3.44 1.44 4.82
CA ASP A 70 -2.22 1.06 5.51
C ASP A 70 -2.39 -0.21 6.36
N ILE A 71 -1.47 -1.16 6.22
CA ILE A 71 -1.40 -2.37 7.06
C ILE A 71 0.04 -2.55 7.51
N GLY A 72 0.34 -1.96 8.67
CA GLY A 72 1.71 -1.90 9.19
C GLY A 72 2.62 -1.13 8.22
N ARG A 73 3.60 -1.83 7.64
CA ARG A 73 4.54 -1.26 6.66
C ARG A 73 4.02 -1.26 5.22
N TYR A 74 2.87 -1.87 4.97
CA TYR A 74 2.35 -2.08 3.64
C TYR A 74 1.28 -1.05 3.31
N LEU A 75 1.35 -0.49 2.11
CA LEU A 75 0.22 0.14 1.45
C LEU A 75 -0.48 -0.94 0.63
N VAL A 76 -1.65 -1.38 1.07
CA VAL A 76 -2.46 -2.35 0.32
C VAL A 76 -3.44 -1.57 -0.54
N TYR A 77 -3.56 -1.94 -1.80
CA TYR A 77 -4.52 -1.34 -2.73
C TYR A 77 -5.16 -2.41 -3.60
N MET A 78 -6.40 -2.16 -3.99
CA MET A 78 -7.22 -3.14 -4.72
C MET A 78 -8.28 -2.47 -5.58
N GLY A 79 -8.70 -3.20 -6.61
CA GLY A 79 -9.77 -2.80 -7.51
C GLY A 79 -9.36 -1.74 -8.51
N GLY A 80 -10.34 -0.95 -8.92
CA GLY A 80 -10.20 0.08 -9.96
C GLY A 80 -10.41 -0.46 -11.37
N TYR A 81 -10.55 0.45 -12.34
CA TYR A 81 -10.82 0.12 -13.73
C TYR A 81 -9.70 -0.76 -14.32
N GLY A 82 -10.04 -1.98 -14.74
CA GLY A 82 -9.13 -2.89 -15.43
C GLY A 82 -8.30 -3.79 -14.51
N SER A 83 -8.48 -3.69 -13.20
CA SER A 83 -7.91 -4.62 -12.20
C SER A 83 -8.93 -4.92 -11.09
N ASP A 84 -10.15 -5.19 -11.53
CA ASP A 84 -11.39 -5.13 -10.74
C ASP A 84 -11.40 -6.00 -9.49
N THR A 85 -10.57 -7.05 -9.43
CA THR A 85 -10.49 -7.96 -8.28
C THR A 85 -9.07 -8.10 -7.72
N THR A 86 -8.06 -7.52 -8.38
CA THR A 86 -6.66 -7.73 -8.00
C THR A 86 -6.31 -6.97 -6.72
N VAL A 87 -5.70 -7.68 -5.78
CA VAL A 87 -5.11 -7.11 -4.56
C VAL A 87 -3.61 -7.05 -4.73
N SER A 88 -3.05 -5.86 -4.54
CA SER A 88 -1.61 -5.63 -4.52
C SER A 88 -1.21 -4.89 -3.26
N TYR A 89 0.08 -4.97 -2.94
CA TYR A 89 0.64 -4.15 -1.88
C TYR A 89 1.98 -3.56 -2.30
N TYR A 90 2.26 -2.38 -1.77
CA TYR A 90 3.56 -1.74 -1.79
C TYR A 90 4.20 -1.84 -0.41
N ASP A 91 5.41 -2.39 -0.35
CA ASP A 91 6.22 -2.45 0.86
C ASP A 91 7.04 -1.16 1.01
N SER A 92 6.72 -0.35 2.02
CA SER A 92 7.36 0.96 2.24
C SER A 92 8.85 0.88 2.58
N VAL A 93 9.31 -0.26 3.08
CA VAL A 93 10.71 -0.44 3.50
C VAL A 93 11.54 -0.95 2.34
N THR A 94 11.08 -1.97 1.60
CA THR A 94 11.81 -2.46 0.40
C THR A 94 11.52 -1.64 -0.85
N ARG A 95 10.53 -0.74 -0.79
CA ARG A 95 10.06 0.11 -1.89
C ARG A 95 9.67 -0.70 -3.13
N SER A 96 8.96 -1.80 -2.92
CA SER A 96 8.58 -2.73 -3.98
C SER A 96 7.10 -3.08 -3.91
N THR A 97 6.49 -3.18 -5.09
CA THR A 97 5.13 -3.67 -5.27
C THR A 97 5.09 -5.18 -5.47
N ARG A 98 4.05 -5.84 -4.95
CA ARG A 98 3.70 -7.23 -5.25
C ARG A 98 2.20 -7.41 -5.37
N THR A 99 1.78 -8.27 -6.29
CA THR A 99 0.40 -8.76 -6.38
C THR A 99 0.22 -9.95 -5.44
N VAL A 100 -0.83 -9.92 -4.63
CA VAL A 100 -1.21 -11.01 -3.74
C VAL A 100 -2.01 -12.07 -4.51
N GLY A 101 -2.92 -11.60 -5.35
CA GLY A 101 -3.85 -12.42 -6.12
C GLY A 101 -5.15 -11.64 -6.33
N ASP A 102 -6.14 -12.35 -6.86
CA ASP A 102 -7.47 -11.79 -7.11
C ASP A 102 -8.43 -12.18 -5.99
N LEU A 103 -9.33 -11.27 -5.62
CA LEU A 103 -10.48 -11.61 -4.78
C LEU A 103 -11.38 -12.55 -5.58
N THR A 104 -11.86 -13.61 -4.93
CA THR A 104 -12.69 -14.63 -5.57
C THR A 104 -14.12 -14.15 -5.87
N THR A 105 -14.40 -12.86 -5.72
CA THR A 105 -15.70 -12.31 -6.01
C THR A 105 -15.78 -12.02 -7.50
N GLU A 106 -16.89 -12.42 -8.12
CA GLU A 106 -17.26 -11.93 -9.46
C GLU A 106 -17.52 -10.40 -9.45
N ASN A 107 -17.58 -9.80 -8.26
CA ASN A 107 -17.84 -8.39 -8.06
C ASN A 107 -16.63 -7.52 -8.42
N CYS A 108 -16.89 -6.53 -9.25
CA CYS A 108 -15.99 -5.43 -9.49
C CYS A 108 -15.80 -4.59 -8.21
N LEU A 109 -14.54 -4.31 -7.84
CA LEU A 109 -14.18 -3.52 -6.65
C LEU A 109 -14.03 -2.03 -6.94
N GLU A 110 -14.46 -1.56 -8.11
CA GLU A 110 -14.55 -0.13 -8.40
C GLU A 110 -15.38 0.58 -7.34
N TYR A 111 -14.90 1.74 -6.87
CA TYR A 111 -15.57 2.51 -5.82
C TYR A 111 -15.74 1.75 -4.49
N SER A 112 -15.07 0.61 -4.31
CA SER A 112 -15.02 -0.05 -3.02
C SER A 112 -14.51 0.89 -1.94
N ARG A 113 -14.96 0.61 -0.72
CA ARG A 113 -14.52 1.31 0.48
C ARG A 113 -13.87 0.30 1.38
N VAL A 114 -12.77 0.69 1.97
CA VAL A 114 -12.06 -0.16 2.91
C VAL A 114 -11.94 0.54 4.25
N CYS A 115 -12.12 -0.23 5.31
CA CYS A 115 -11.94 0.22 6.67
C CYS A 115 -10.99 -0.72 7.38
N LYS A 116 -9.94 -0.15 7.98
CA LYS A 116 -9.02 -0.90 8.82
C LYS A 116 -9.70 -1.17 10.16
N VAL A 117 -9.79 -2.45 10.54
CA VAL A 117 -10.43 -2.90 11.80
C VAL A 117 -9.38 -3.15 12.88
N SER A 118 -8.19 -3.59 12.49
CA SER A 118 -7.05 -3.78 13.40
C SER A 118 -5.73 -3.61 12.65
N PRO A 119 -4.56 -3.68 13.31
CA PRO A 119 -3.26 -3.64 12.63
C PRO A 119 -3.05 -4.71 11.54
N THR A 120 -3.83 -5.79 11.56
CA THR A 120 -3.72 -6.93 10.63
C THR A 120 -5.05 -7.32 9.99
N LEU A 121 -6.13 -6.57 10.21
CA LEU A 121 -7.47 -6.93 9.72
C LEU A 121 -8.12 -5.72 9.06
N ALA A 122 -8.69 -5.94 7.89
CA ALA A 122 -9.46 -4.95 7.16
C ALA A 122 -10.83 -5.49 6.78
N LEU A 123 -11.84 -4.63 6.84
CA LEU A 123 -13.16 -4.84 6.29
C LEU A 123 -13.23 -4.12 4.94
N VAL A 124 -13.50 -4.87 3.88
CA VAL A 124 -13.72 -4.34 2.54
C VAL A 124 -15.22 -4.35 2.28
N LEU A 125 -15.78 -3.17 2.03
CA LEU A 125 -17.12 -3.00 1.53
C LEU A 125 -17.00 -2.84 0.02
N ALA A 126 -17.34 -3.89 -0.72
CA ALA A 126 -17.41 -3.83 -2.17
C ALA A 126 -18.56 -2.90 -2.56
N GLY A 127 -18.19 -1.73 -3.08
CA GLY A 127 -19.10 -0.81 -3.74
C GLY A 127 -19.22 -1.22 -5.21
N GLY A 128 -20.36 -0.97 -5.82
CA GLY A 128 -20.67 -1.42 -7.18
C GLY A 128 -22.16 -1.71 -7.35
N ALA A 129 -22.54 -2.19 -8.54
CA ALA A 129 -23.91 -2.64 -8.81
C ALA A 129 -24.32 -3.82 -7.92
N GLU A 130 -23.35 -4.64 -7.51
CA GLU A 130 -23.53 -5.75 -6.57
C GLU A 130 -22.89 -5.41 -5.22
N LYS A 131 -23.68 -5.50 -4.15
CA LYS A 131 -23.26 -5.13 -2.80
C LYS A 131 -22.71 -6.36 -2.09
N GLY A 132 -21.47 -6.29 -1.61
CA GLY A 132 -20.84 -7.35 -0.83
C GLY A 132 -19.94 -6.79 0.27
N ALA A 133 -19.71 -7.59 1.31
CA ALA A 133 -18.72 -7.30 2.35
C ALA A 133 -17.75 -8.47 2.47
N MET A 134 -16.46 -8.16 2.59
CA MET A 134 -15.39 -9.14 2.73
C MET A 134 -14.46 -8.75 3.87
N ILE A 135 -13.90 -9.77 4.54
CA ILE A 135 -12.89 -9.57 5.58
C ILE A 135 -11.54 -10.03 5.01
N LEU A 136 -10.57 -9.13 5.00
CA LEU A 136 -9.19 -9.43 4.64
C LEU A 136 -8.34 -9.52 5.90
N SER A 137 -7.79 -10.71 6.14
CA SER A 137 -6.88 -10.97 7.26
C SER A 137 -5.44 -11.08 6.75
N PHE A 138 -4.56 -10.28 7.32
CA PHE A 138 -3.14 -10.24 6.99
C PHE A 138 -2.36 -10.96 8.08
N THR A 139 -2.26 -12.28 7.96
CA THR A 139 -1.44 -13.06 8.88
C THR A 139 0.03 -12.84 8.56
N ARG A 140 0.80 -12.40 9.56
CA ARG A 140 2.26 -12.34 9.46
C ARG A 140 2.74 -13.77 9.19
N HIS A 141 3.10 -14.09 7.95
CA HIS A 141 3.93 -15.26 7.71
C HIS A 141 5.23 -14.98 8.46
N GLN A 142 5.41 -15.61 9.62
CA GLN A 142 6.73 -15.72 10.21
C GLN A 142 7.54 -16.54 9.21
N HIS A 143 8.25 -15.84 8.34
CA HIS A 143 9.26 -16.44 7.50
C HIS A 143 10.29 -16.98 8.48
N LYS A 144 10.19 -18.27 8.81
CA LYS A 144 11.14 -18.97 9.66
C LYS A 144 12.44 -18.93 8.90
N GLU A 145 13.28 -17.93 9.18
CA GLU A 145 14.66 -17.91 8.72
C GLU A 145 15.30 -19.18 9.26
N ARG A 146 15.35 -20.23 8.43
CA ARG A 146 16.18 -21.39 8.71
C ARG A 146 17.61 -20.87 8.62
N GLY A 147 18.12 -20.41 9.75
CA GLY A 147 19.53 -20.13 9.91
C GLY A 147 20.29 -21.41 9.54
N CYS A 148 20.91 -21.41 8.37
CA CYS A 148 21.97 -22.33 8.04
C CYS A 148 23.10 -22.06 9.02
N GLY A 149 23.06 -22.75 10.17
CA GLY A 149 24.16 -22.80 11.11
C GLY A 149 25.41 -23.27 10.38
N ARG A 150 26.36 -22.35 10.22
CA ARG A 150 27.75 -22.66 9.89
C ARG A 150 28.34 -23.44 11.06
N GLY A 151 28.24 -24.76 11.01
CA GLY A 151 28.94 -25.68 11.92
C GLY A 151 30.00 -26.45 11.17
N GLY A 152 31.29 -26.17 11.43
CA GLY A 152 32.37 -27.10 11.10
C GLY A 152 33.69 -26.49 10.62
N ARG A 153 34.41 -25.80 11.51
CA ARG A 153 35.88 -25.65 11.38
C ARG A 153 36.51 -27.05 11.47
N ARG A 154 37.19 -27.53 10.43
CA ARG A 154 38.24 -28.56 10.59
C ARG A 154 39.60 -27.86 10.67
N MET A 155 40.12 -27.84 11.88
CA MET A 155 41.49 -27.51 12.21
C MET A 155 42.29 -28.82 12.13
N CYS A 156 43.12 -29.00 11.10
CA CYS A 156 44.12 -30.08 11.10
C CYS A 156 45.46 -29.48 11.57
N ARG A 157 45.79 -29.72 12.84
CA ARG A 157 47.16 -29.65 13.34
C ARG A 157 47.97 -30.78 12.72
N GLY A 158 49.21 -30.48 12.33
CA GLY A 158 50.06 -31.35 11.54
C GLY A 158 50.65 -32.55 12.27
N ARG A 159 51.52 -33.27 11.54
CA ARG A 159 52.55 -34.13 12.09
C ARG A 159 53.71 -34.29 11.09
N ARG A 160 54.90 -34.00 11.63
CA ARG A 160 56.28 -34.37 11.24
C ARG A 160 56.88 -33.67 10.03
#